data_AF-A0A323V3W5-F1
#
_entry.id   AF-A0A323V3W5-F1
#
_cell.length_a   1.000
_cell.length_b   1.000
_cell.length_c   1.000
_cell.angle_alpha   90.00
_cell.angle_beta   90.00
_cell.angle_gamma   90.00
#
_symmetry.space_group_name_H-M   'P 1'
#
loop_
_entity.id
_entity.type
_entity.pdbx_description
1 polymer ?
#
loop_
_entity_poly.entity_id
_entity_poly.type
_entity_poly.pdbx_seq_one_letter_code
_entity_poly.pdbx_strand_id
1 'polypeptide(L)'
;MADGVLPDVPGQPAADVPDDAGPAGGPASWSTTLTVLGQLTADSRDLLAGADLVLVQSPTPAEARTVAAALARPEAELPLSRLDPEEIGAVTRHGVRTWSSAPTSVERWLIGAVDRRPPRR
;
A
#
# COMPACT_ATOMS: atom_id res chain seq x y z
N MET A 1 1.95 21.47 -32.23
CA MET A 1 2.40 20.48 -31.23
C MET A 1 1.80 20.93 -29.92
N ALA A 2 0.82 20.20 -29.40
CA ALA A 2 0.03 20.62 -28.24
C ALA A 2 0.75 20.20 -26.96
N ASP A 3 1.02 21.17 -26.11
CA ASP A 3 1.54 21.03 -24.76
C ASP A 3 0.40 20.52 -23.86
N GLY A 4 0.53 19.31 -23.33
CA GLY A 4 -0.50 18.63 -22.54
C GLY A 4 -0.24 18.80 -21.05
N VAL A 5 -0.54 19.96 -20.49
CA VAL A 5 -0.61 20.15 -19.03
C VAL A 5 -1.87 19.44 -18.52
N LEU A 6 -1.70 18.35 -17.76
CA LEU A 6 -2.78 17.74 -16.99
C LEU A 6 -3.14 18.64 -15.80
N PRO A 7 -4.42 18.75 -15.44
CA PRO A 7 -4.86 19.62 -14.35
C PRO A 7 -4.43 19.06 -12.98
N ASP A 8 -3.91 19.97 -12.15
CA ASP A 8 -3.68 19.79 -10.72
C ASP A 8 -5.01 19.42 -10.03
N VAL A 9 -5.05 18.25 -9.38
CA VAL A 9 -6.19 17.83 -8.54
C VAL A 9 -5.81 18.13 -7.09
N PRO A 10 -6.38 19.16 -6.45
CA PRO A 10 -5.98 19.54 -5.10
C PRO A 10 -6.42 18.47 -4.09
N GLY A 11 -5.46 17.80 -3.43
CA GLY A 11 -5.74 16.99 -2.24
C GLY A 11 -4.92 15.71 -2.00
N GLN A 12 -4.00 15.31 -2.87
CA GLN A 12 -3.16 14.13 -2.62
C GLN A 12 -1.68 14.51 -2.46
N PRO A 13 -1.02 14.17 -1.34
CA PRO A 13 0.43 14.26 -1.26
C PRO A 13 1.03 13.14 -2.11
N ALA A 14 1.33 13.43 -3.37
CA ALA A 14 2.26 12.64 -4.16
C ALA A 14 3.67 12.99 -3.70
N ALA A 15 4.33 12.08 -2.98
CA ALA A 15 5.75 12.22 -2.70
C ALA A 15 6.53 11.84 -3.96
N ASP A 16 6.78 12.83 -4.83
CA ASP A 16 7.79 12.69 -5.89
C ASP A 16 9.17 12.64 -5.22
N VAL A 17 9.87 11.51 -5.38
CA VAL A 17 11.28 11.38 -5.02
C VAL A 17 12.09 11.86 -6.22
N PRO A 18 12.83 12.97 -6.16
CA PRO A 18 13.61 13.45 -7.30
C PRO A 18 14.81 12.53 -7.57
N ASP A 19 14.92 12.10 -8.83
CA ASP A 19 16.02 11.36 -9.43
C ASP A 19 17.15 12.34 -9.78
N ASP A 20 18.29 12.26 -9.08
CA ASP A 20 19.49 13.05 -9.37
C ASP A 20 20.21 12.41 -10.57
N ALA A 21 19.76 12.77 -11.78
CA ALA A 21 20.28 12.24 -13.03
C ALA A 21 21.68 12.79 -13.36
N GLY A 22 22.72 12.05 -12.96
CA GLY A 22 24.08 12.16 -13.54
C GLY A 22 24.15 11.66 -15.00
N PRO A 23 25.20 12.01 -15.77
CA PRO A 23 25.14 11.96 -17.23
C PRO A 23 25.24 10.53 -17.79
N ALA A 24 24.27 10.24 -18.67
CA ALA A 24 24.27 9.23 -19.74
C ALA A 24 24.37 7.73 -19.35
N GLY A 25 23.22 7.05 -19.41
CA GLY A 25 23.15 5.62 -19.77
C GLY A 25 22.72 4.63 -18.68
N GLY A 26 22.18 5.10 -17.55
CA GLY A 26 21.58 4.20 -16.55
C GLY A 26 20.31 3.50 -17.08
N PRO A 27 19.95 2.30 -16.57
CA PRO A 27 18.64 1.71 -16.86
C PRO A 27 17.58 2.76 -16.57
N ALA A 28 16.60 2.91 -17.48
CA ALA A 28 15.51 3.87 -17.33
C ALA A 28 15.03 3.85 -15.88
N SER A 29 15.04 5.01 -15.20
CA SER A 29 14.64 5.07 -13.81
C SER A 29 13.22 4.55 -13.69
N TRP A 30 13.08 3.44 -12.98
CA TRP A 30 11.77 2.88 -12.70
C TRP A 30 11.09 3.84 -11.72
N SER A 31 9.91 4.33 -12.09
CA SER A 31 9.06 5.12 -11.21
C SER A 31 7.87 4.28 -10.78
N THR A 32 7.40 4.50 -9.55
CA THR A 32 6.19 3.86 -9.02
C THR A 32 5.45 4.84 -8.13
N THR A 33 4.13 4.79 -8.16
CA THR A 33 3.28 5.59 -7.26
C THR A 33 2.88 4.73 -6.07
N LEU A 34 3.15 5.21 -4.86
CA LEU A 34 2.69 4.60 -3.62
C LEU A 34 1.58 5.44 -3.02
N THR A 35 0.39 4.86 -2.84
CA THR A 35 -0.71 5.49 -2.09
C THR A 35 -0.88 4.79 -0.75
N VAL A 36 -0.80 5.56 0.34
CA VAL A 36 -0.94 5.05 1.71
C VAL A 36 -2.32 5.42 2.24
N LEU A 37 -3.05 4.42 2.70
CA LEU A 37 -4.38 4.58 3.30
C LEU A 37 -4.36 4.08 4.74
N GLY A 38 -4.78 4.91 5.70
CA GLY A 38 -4.91 4.49 7.10
C GLY A 38 -6.07 3.51 7.35
N GLN A 39 -7.08 3.56 6.49
CA GLN A 39 -8.23 2.66 6.52
C GLN A 39 -8.74 2.41 5.11
N LEU A 40 -9.14 1.18 4.81
CA LEU A 40 -9.83 0.86 3.56
C LEU A 40 -11.34 1.01 3.74
N THR A 41 -11.96 1.73 2.82
CA THR A 41 -13.42 1.90 2.76
C THR A 41 -13.96 1.35 1.44
N ALA A 42 -15.28 1.39 1.26
CA ALA A 42 -15.89 1.03 -0.02
C ALA A 42 -15.41 1.93 -1.17
N ASP A 43 -15.05 3.18 -0.88
CA ASP A 43 -14.59 4.16 -1.87
C ASP A 43 -13.15 3.87 -2.34
N SER A 44 -12.39 3.09 -1.58
CA SER A 44 -11.02 2.68 -1.96
C SER A 44 -11.01 1.65 -3.11
N ARG A 45 -12.16 1.14 -3.54
CA ARG A 45 -12.25 0.03 -4.52
C ARG A 45 -11.64 0.36 -5.86
N ASP A 46 -11.90 1.55 -6.40
CA ASP A 46 -11.39 1.94 -7.73
C ASP A 46 -9.87 2.07 -7.72
N LEU A 47 -9.32 2.61 -6.61
CA LEU A 47 -7.88 2.67 -6.39
C LEU A 47 -7.27 1.26 -6.32
N LEU A 48 -7.88 0.35 -5.54
CA LEU A 48 -7.40 -1.02 -5.40
C LEU A 48 -7.49 -1.80 -6.72
N ALA A 49 -8.52 -1.55 -7.54
CA ALA A 49 -8.68 -2.19 -8.84
C ALA A 49 -7.59 -1.76 -9.84
N GLY A 50 -7.08 -0.53 -9.72
CA GLY A 50 -5.97 -0.01 -10.51
C GLY A 50 -4.58 -0.40 -10.01
N ALA A 51 -4.45 -0.96 -8.81
CA ALA A 51 -3.17 -1.30 -8.21
C ALA A 51 -2.61 -2.63 -8.74
N ASP A 52 -1.31 -2.63 -9.07
CA ASP A 52 -0.57 -3.86 -9.41
C ASP A 52 -0.15 -4.63 -8.16
N LEU A 53 0.04 -3.92 -7.05
CA LEU A 53 0.44 -4.44 -5.74
C LEU A 53 -0.33 -3.71 -4.64
N VAL A 54 -0.93 -4.49 -3.74
CA VAL A 54 -1.53 -3.98 -2.50
C VAL A 54 -0.81 -4.56 -1.31
N LEU A 55 -0.28 -3.69 -0.45
CA LEU A 55 0.31 -4.06 0.83
C LEU A 55 -0.70 -3.80 1.93
N VAL A 56 -0.94 -4.79 2.79
CA VAL A 56 -1.83 -4.67 3.95
C VAL A 56 -1.13 -5.15 5.22
N GLN A 57 -1.42 -4.48 6.32
CA GLN A 57 -0.96 -4.84 7.66
C GLN A 57 -2.16 -4.85 8.59
N SER A 58 -2.39 -5.99 9.26
CA SER A 58 -3.56 -6.25 10.12
C SER A 58 -4.89 -5.70 9.59
N PRO A 59 -5.32 -6.07 8.38
CA PRO A 59 -6.62 -5.66 7.87
C PRO A 59 -7.74 -6.25 8.75
N THR A 60 -8.79 -5.47 8.99
CA THR A 60 -10.02 -6.03 9.56
C THR A 60 -10.65 -7.02 8.57
N PRO A 61 -11.55 -7.92 8.99
CA PRO A 61 -12.23 -8.84 8.07
C PRO A 61 -12.94 -8.14 6.91
N ALA A 62 -13.52 -6.95 7.15
CA ALA A 62 -14.19 -6.17 6.11
C ALA A 62 -13.21 -5.60 5.07
N GLU A 63 -12.02 -5.19 5.51
CA GLU A 63 -10.98 -4.68 4.61
C GLU A 63 -10.30 -5.81 3.85
N ALA A 64 -10.03 -6.95 4.52
CA ALA A 64 -9.53 -8.16 3.87
C ALA A 64 -10.46 -8.61 2.73
N ARG A 65 -11.78 -8.58 2.96
CA ARG A 65 -12.78 -8.84 1.91
C ARG A 65 -12.72 -7.80 0.79
N THR A 66 -12.55 -6.52 1.12
CA THR A 66 -12.47 -5.45 0.12
C THR A 66 -11.26 -5.63 -0.79
N VAL A 67 -10.10 -5.97 -0.23
CA VAL A 67 -8.86 -6.25 -0.98
C VAL A 67 -9.00 -7.51 -1.83
N ALA A 68 -9.49 -8.59 -1.23
CA ALA A 68 -9.73 -9.86 -1.92
C ALA A 68 -10.69 -9.68 -3.12
N ALA A 69 -11.78 -8.93 -2.93
CA ALA A 69 -12.73 -8.65 -4.00
C ALA A 69 -12.14 -7.75 -5.09
N ALA A 70 -11.44 -6.67 -4.72
CA ALA A 70 -10.87 -5.72 -5.68
C ALA A 70 -9.82 -6.36 -6.59
N LEU A 71 -9.06 -7.33 -6.08
CA LEU A 71 -8.01 -8.03 -6.83
C LEU A 71 -8.49 -9.35 -7.46
N ALA A 72 -9.78 -9.67 -7.36
CA ALA A 72 -10.37 -10.94 -7.81
C ALA A 72 -9.68 -12.18 -7.21
N ARG A 73 -9.34 -12.12 -5.91
CA ARG A 73 -8.69 -13.19 -5.12
C ARG A 73 -9.53 -13.54 -3.88
N PRO A 74 -10.73 -14.14 -4.03
CA PRO A 74 -11.59 -14.47 -2.88
C PRO A 74 -10.91 -15.39 -1.86
N GLU A 75 -10.00 -16.25 -2.29
CA GLU A 75 -9.20 -17.13 -1.43
C GLU A 75 -8.25 -16.36 -0.49
N ALA A 76 -7.96 -15.08 -0.78
CA ALA A 76 -7.10 -14.23 0.02
C ALA A 76 -7.81 -13.65 1.26
N GLU A 77 -9.15 -13.63 1.33
CA GLU A 77 -9.90 -13.00 2.44
C GLU A 77 -9.50 -13.60 3.80
N LEU A 78 -9.50 -14.93 3.91
CA LEU A 78 -9.24 -15.60 5.18
C LEU A 78 -7.78 -15.49 5.64
N PRO A 79 -6.76 -15.70 4.79
CA PRO A 79 -5.36 -15.46 5.18
C PRO A 79 -5.10 -14.01 5.59
N LEU A 80 -5.62 -13.03 4.83
CA LEU A 80 -5.39 -11.61 5.11
C LEU A 80 -6.03 -11.18 6.43
N SER A 81 -7.25 -11.63 6.71
CA SER A 81 -7.95 -11.31 7.98
C SER A 81 -7.30 -11.91 9.23
N ARG A 82 -6.29 -12.79 9.06
CA ARG A 82 -5.57 -13.47 10.14
C ARG A 82 -4.12 -13.00 10.29
N LEU A 83 -3.70 -11.99 9.52
CA LEU A 83 -2.35 -11.45 9.63
C LEU A 83 -2.10 -10.89 11.04
N ASP A 84 -1.00 -11.31 11.63
CA ASP A 84 -0.52 -10.73 12.88
C ASP A 84 -0.13 -9.24 12.67
N PRO A 85 -0.09 -8.41 13.74
CA PRO A 85 0.36 -7.02 13.68
C PRO A 85 1.73 -6.81 13.05
N GLU A 86 2.62 -7.78 13.24
CA GLU A 86 3.96 -7.76 12.69
C GLU A 86 4.03 -8.37 11.28
N GLU A 87 2.94 -8.87 10.71
CA GLU A 87 2.91 -9.43 9.35
C GLU A 87 2.38 -8.44 8.32
N ILE A 88 2.97 -8.50 7.13
CA ILE A 88 2.56 -7.75 5.95
C ILE A 88 2.12 -8.74 4.88
N GLY A 89 0.90 -8.55 4.38
CA GLY A 89 0.41 -9.24 3.19
C GLY A 89 0.67 -8.41 1.94
N ALA A 90 1.38 -8.96 0.96
CA ALA A 90 1.33 -8.48 -0.42
C ALA A 90 0.29 -9.27 -1.20
N VAL A 91 -0.61 -8.54 -1.82
CA VAL A 91 -1.61 -9.10 -2.72
C VAL A 91 -1.38 -8.52 -4.11
N THR A 92 -1.30 -9.43 -5.07
CA THR A 92 -1.27 -9.12 -6.49
C THR A 92 -2.41 -9.89 -7.15
N ARG A 93 -2.66 -9.60 -8.43
CA ARG A 93 -3.58 -10.39 -9.25
C ARG A 93 -3.17 -11.87 -9.37
N HIS A 94 -1.89 -12.18 -9.15
CA HIS A 94 -1.33 -13.52 -9.32
C HIS A 94 -1.24 -14.32 -8.02
N GLY A 95 -1.35 -13.69 -6.86
CA GLY A 95 -1.11 -14.38 -5.62
C GLY A 95 -1.01 -13.48 -4.40
N VAL A 96 -0.96 -14.15 -3.26
CA VAL A 96 -0.73 -13.56 -1.95
C VAL A 96 0.62 -14.06 -1.44
N ARG A 97 1.42 -13.15 -0.88
CA ARG A 97 2.61 -13.49 -0.11
C ARG A 97 2.55 -12.77 1.22
N THR A 98 3.09 -13.39 2.26
CA THR A 98 3.16 -12.82 3.59
C THR A 98 4.61 -12.81 4.06
N TRP A 99 4.96 -11.78 4.83
CA TRP A 99 6.26 -11.69 5.47
C TRP A 99 6.09 -11.11 6.87
N SER A 100 6.92 -11.57 7.80
CA SER A 100 7.06 -10.93 9.10
C SER A 100 7.98 -9.72 8.98
N SER A 101 7.55 -8.62 9.55
CA SER A 101 8.35 -7.46 9.88
C SER A 101 8.85 -7.63 11.32
N ALA A 102 10.14 -7.39 11.55
CA ALA A 102 10.71 -7.38 12.88
C ALA A 102 11.32 -5.98 13.11
N PRO A 103 10.51 -5.00 13.55
CA PRO A 103 11.00 -3.64 13.70
C PRO A 103 12.16 -3.59 14.70
N THR A 104 13.22 -2.91 14.31
CA THR A 104 14.41 -2.71 15.15
C THR A 104 14.04 -1.96 16.43
N SER A 105 14.93 -2.01 17.44
CA SER A 105 14.70 -1.29 18.69
C SER A 105 14.55 0.23 18.49
N VAL A 106 15.26 0.80 17.51
CA VAL A 106 15.16 2.23 17.16
C VAL A 106 13.82 2.54 16.50
N GLU A 107 13.38 1.71 15.56
CA GLU A 107 12.07 1.88 14.90
C GLU A 107 10.92 1.75 15.90
N ARG A 108 10.98 0.79 16.83
CA ARG A 108 9.97 0.67 17.91
C ARG A 108 9.94 1.89 18.83
N TRP A 109 11.09 2.52 19.05
CA TRP A 109 11.16 3.75 19.84
C TRP A 109 10.60 4.96 19.09
N LEU A 110 10.87 5.07 17.78
CA LEU A 110 10.41 6.18 16.93
C LEU A 110 8.93 6.08 16.53
N ILE A 111 8.48 4.89 16.15
CA ILE A 111 7.17 4.63 15.53
C ILE A 111 6.17 4.11 16.58
N GLY A 112 6.67 3.51 17.66
CA GLY A 112 5.85 2.87 18.69
C GLY A 112 5.53 1.41 18.39
N ALA A 113 4.56 0.86 19.14
CA ALA A 113 4.07 -0.48 18.88
C ALA A 113 3.27 -0.52 17.57
N VAL A 114 3.55 -1.52 16.75
CA VAL A 114 2.74 -1.84 15.56
C VAL A 114 1.47 -2.53 16.05
N ASP A 115 0.52 -1.75 16.57
CA ASP A 115 -0.79 -2.24 16.97
C ASP A 115 -1.84 -1.35 16.31
N ARG A 116 -2.82 -1.98 15.67
CA ARG A 116 -3.96 -1.29 15.08
C ARG A 116 -5.00 -1.02 16.17
N ARG A 117 -4.58 -0.33 17.23
CA ARG A 117 -5.53 0.14 18.26
C ARG A 117 -6.18 1.42 17.78
N PRO A 118 -7.53 1.50 17.80
CA PRO A 118 -8.17 2.80 17.67
C PRO A 118 -7.66 3.71 18.80
N PRO A 119 -7.45 5.02 18.56
CA PRO A 119 -7.14 5.95 19.63
C PRO A 119 -8.27 5.85 20.66
N ARG A 120 -7.93 5.47 21.90
CA ARG A 120 -8.87 5.54 23.02
C ARG A 120 -9.22 7.01 23.22
N ARG A 121 -10.47 7.36 22.92
CA ARG A 121 -11.07 8.65 23.33
C ARG A 121 -11.26 8.69 24.84
#